data_AF-A0A7V6YDY2-F1
#
_entry.id   AF-A0A7V6YDY2-F1
#
_cell.length_a   1.000
_cell.length_b   1.000
_cell.length_c   1.000
_cell.angle_alpha   90.00
_cell.angle_beta   90.00
_cell.angle_gamma   90.00
#
_symmetry.space_group_name_H-M   'P 1'
#
loop_
_entity.id
_entity.type
_entity.pdbx_description
1 polymer ?
#
loop_
_entity_poly.entity_id
_entity_poly.type
_entity_poly.pdbx_seq_one_letter_code
_entity_poly.pdbx_strand_id
1 'polypeptide(L)'
;MEQVDVVAFGAHPDDVEIGCGGLLLKSVAAGYKVGIVDLTQGEMASTGTVEIRREESLKAAAILGVSFRVNLQLPDRGIRINEESLAKVVRVIREARPRLILAPYWEDRHPDHVACSQLVTEAHFSSRLYKFLPELKPHQPALIYYFLNHYQVQASFIVDISPYFE
;
A
#
# COMPACT_ATOMS: atom_id res chain seq x y z
N MET A 1 7.25 -13.62 -3.50
CA MET A 1 7.59 -12.26 -3.03
C MET A 1 8.66 -12.34 -1.96
N GLU A 2 9.51 -11.33 -1.79
CA GLU A 2 10.41 -11.25 -0.62
C GLU A 2 9.57 -10.94 0.65
N GLN A 3 9.96 -11.50 1.79
CA GLN A 3 9.35 -11.13 3.08
C GLN A 3 9.84 -9.76 3.54
N VAL A 4 8.91 -8.93 4.04
CA VAL A 4 9.18 -7.56 4.48
C VAL A 4 8.58 -7.29 5.85
N ASP A 5 9.04 -6.27 6.55
CA ASP A 5 8.50 -5.85 7.84
C ASP A 5 7.25 -4.97 7.67
N VAL A 6 7.25 -4.13 6.63
CA VAL A 6 6.20 -3.16 6.30
C VAL A 6 5.73 -3.36 4.87
N VAL A 7 4.40 -3.36 4.63
CA VAL A 7 3.83 -3.20 3.29
C VAL A 7 2.91 -1.98 3.28
N ALA A 8 3.16 -1.06 2.35
CA ALA A 8 2.29 0.08 2.10
C ALA A 8 1.47 -0.11 0.83
N PHE A 9 0.16 0.02 0.96
CA PHE A 9 -0.79 -0.03 -0.15
C PHE A 9 -1.20 1.39 -0.54
N GLY A 10 -1.22 1.67 -1.85
CA GLY A 10 -1.79 2.88 -2.45
C GLY A 10 -2.86 2.50 -3.48
N ALA A 11 -3.86 3.35 -3.69
CA ALA A 11 -4.81 3.13 -4.79
C ALA A 11 -4.09 3.31 -6.13
N HIS A 12 -3.24 4.34 -6.21
CA HIS A 12 -2.48 4.74 -7.40
C HIS A 12 -0.98 4.84 -7.09
N PRO A 13 -0.11 4.75 -8.12
CA PRO A 13 1.31 5.01 -7.93
C PRO A 13 1.55 6.49 -7.66
N ASP A 14 1.94 6.83 -6.43
CA ASP A 14 2.27 8.15 -5.82
C ASP A 14 1.59 8.35 -4.45
N ASP A 15 0.48 7.67 -4.20
CA ASP A 15 -0.29 7.77 -2.95
C ASP A 15 0.56 7.49 -1.70
N VAL A 16 1.39 6.45 -1.79
CA VAL A 16 2.22 6.00 -0.66
C VAL A 16 3.32 7.02 -0.38
N GLU A 17 3.92 7.57 -1.43
CA GLU A 17 4.95 8.60 -1.35
C GLU A 17 4.40 9.87 -0.70
N ILE A 18 3.23 10.33 -1.15
CA ILE A 18 2.54 11.52 -0.61
C ILE A 18 2.20 11.32 0.87
N GLY A 19 1.59 10.19 1.21
CA GLY A 19 1.05 9.98 2.55
C GLY A 19 2.07 9.54 3.59
N CYS A 20 3.10 8.79 3.19
CA CYS A 20 4.03 8.18 4.13
C CYS A 20 5.46 7.96 3.61
N GLY A 21 5.90 8.62 2.53
CA GLY A 21 7.25 8.46 1.97
C GLY A 21 8.37 8.65 3.00
N GLY A 22 8.30 9.71 3.81
CA GLY A 22 9.26 9.96 4.88
C GLY A 22 9.28 8.87 5.97
N LEU A 23 8.13 8.25 6.27
CA LEU A 23 8.06 7.10 7.18
C LEU A 23 8.73 5.86 6.55
N LEU A 24 8.57 5.65 5.24
CA LEU A 24 9.23 4.54 4.55
C LEU A 24 10.75 4.71 4.56
N LEU A 25 11.26 5.90 4.22
CA LEU A 25 12.68 6.23 4.30
C LEU A 25 13.24 6.00 5.71
N LYS A 26 12.52 6.50 6.73
CA LYS A 26 12.88 6.27 8.13
C LYS A 26 12.91 4.80 8.50
N SER A 27 11.97 4.01 7.99
CA SER A 27 11.90 2.57 8.24
C SER A 27 13.06 1.83 7.60
N VAL A 28 13.37 2.13 6.34
CA VAL A 28 14.52 1.56 5.62
C VAL A 28 15.84 1.94 6.29
N ALA A 29 16.01 3.20 6.69
CA ALA A 29 17.20 3.67 7.40
C ALA A 29 17.39 2.99 8.77
N ALA A 30 16.29 2.56 9.41
CA ALA A 30 16.31 1.77 10.64
C ALA A 30 16.58 0.26 10.40
N GLY A 31 16.76 -0.16 9.15
CA GLY A 31 17.05 -1.54 8.76
C GLY A 31 15.82 -2.42 8.51
N TYR A 32 14.61 -1.85 8.48
CA TYR A 32 13.41 -2.60 8.14
C TYR A 32 13.27 -2.79 6.64
N LYS A 33 12.75 -3.96 6.24
CA LYS A 33 12.38 -4.21 4.85
C LYS A 33 10.99 -3.67 4.58
N VAL A 34 10.83 -2.99 3.44
CA VAL A 34 9.60 -2.29 3.07
C VAL A 34 9.17 -2.72 1.67
N GLY A 35 7.89 -3.01 1.47
CA GLY A 35 7.29 -3.21 0.16
C GLY A 35 6.19 -2.19 -0.14
N ILE A 36 6.02 -1.83 -1.42
CA ILE A 36 4.93 -0.97 -1.90
C ILE A 36 4.03 -1.77 -2.84
N VAL A 37 2.72 -1.55 -2.73
CA VAL A 37 1.71 -2.21 -3.56
C VAL A 37 0.73 -1.16 -4.07
N ASP A 38 0.76 -0.90 -5.37
CA ASP A 38 -0.21 -0.05 -6.03
C ASP A 38 -1.39 -0.92 -6.49
N LEU A 39 -2.63 -0.56 -6.13
CA LEU A 39 -3.79 -1.36 -6.50
C LEU A 39 -4.10 -1.24 -8.00
N THR A 40 -3.96 -0.04 -8.56
CA THR A 40 -4.28 0.30 -9.95
C THR A 40 -3.06 0.87 -10.67
N GLN A 41 -3.12 1.00 -12.00
CA GLN A 41 -2.04 1.60 -12.78
C GLN A 41 -2.15 3.13 -12.88
N GLY A 42 -3.22 3.74 -12.34
CA GLY A 42 -3.51 5.16 -12.52
C GLY A 42 -3.88 5.50 -13.96
N GLU A 43 -4.47 4.55 -14.70
CA GLU A 43 -4.75 4.69 -16.13
C GLU A 43 -5.80 5.75 -16.47
N MET A 44 -6.54 6.28 -15.49
CA MET A 44 -7.46 7.41 -15.67
C MET A 44 -6.85 8.77 -15.33
N ALA A 45 -5.56 8.82 -15.00
CA ALA A 45 -4.85 10.08 -14.76
C ALA A 45 -4.93 11.00 -15.99
N SER A 46 -5.15 12.30 -15.76
CA SER A 46 -5.29 13.29 -16.83
C SER A 46 -3.99 13.60 -17.58
N THR A 47 -2.84 13.17 -17.03
CA THR A 47 -1.51 13.43 -17.55
C THR A 47 -0.64 12.19 -17.49
N GLY A 48 0.27 12.05 -18.45
CA GLY A 48 1.16 10.89 -18.55
C GLY A 48 0.47 9.67 -19.18
N THR A 49 1.17 8.54 -19.15
CA THR A 49 0.65 7.23 -19.56
C THR A 49 0.99 6.20 -18.49
N VAL A 50 0.38 5.01 -18.57
CA VAL A 50 0.68 3.89 -17.66
C VAL A 50 2.17 3.53 -17.68
N GLU A 51 2.81 3.60 -18.86
CA GLU A 51 4.24 3.31 -19.02
C GLU A 51 5.09 4.36 -18.32
N ILE A 52 4.79 5.65 -18.51
CA ILE A 52 5.50 6.75 -17.84
C ILE A 52 5.33 6.63 -16.32
N ARG A 53 4.10 6.42 -15.85
CA ARG A 53 3.79 6.24 -14.42
C ARG A 53 4.53 5.04 -13.82
N ARG A 54 4.64 3.94 -14.58
CA ARG A 54 5.44 2.78 -14.19
C ARG A 54 6.93 3.13 -14.06
N GLU A 55 7.51 3.87 -15.00
CA GLU A 55 8.91 4.29 -14.90
C GLU A 55 9.15 5.22 -13.71
N GLU A 56 8.25 6.18 -13.48
CA GLU A 56 8.30 7.11 -12.34
C GLU A 56 8.21 6.36 -11.01
N SER A 57 7.25 5.44 -10.89
CA SER A 57 7.05 4.64 -9.68
C SER A 57 8.24 3.73 -9.36
N LEU A 58 8.94 3.20 -10.36
CA LEU A 58 10.19 2.44 -10.18
C LEU A 58 11.34 3.32 -9.72
N LYS A 59 11.46 4.55 -10.24
CA LYS A 59 12.45 5.54 -9.77
C LYS A 59 12.18 5.95 -8.32
N ALA A 60 10.92 6.22 -7.97
CA ALA A 60 10.51 6.52 -6.61
C ALA A 60 10.82 5.35 -5.66
N ALA A 61 10.55 4.10 -6.07
CA ALA A 61 10.90 2.92 -5.29
C ALA A 61 12.41 2.81 -5.02
N ALA A 62 13.25 3.13 -6.02
CA ALA A 62 14.70 3.13 -5.87
C ALA A 62 15.18 4.23 -4.90
N ILE A 63 14.59 5.42 -4.97
CA ILE A 63 14.88 6.53 -4.03
C ILE A 63 14.52 6.13 -2.59
N LEU A 64 13.35 5.52 -2.41
CA LEU A 64 12.88 5.07 -1.10
C LEU A 64 13.64 3.86 -0.54
N GLY A 65 14.39 3.14 -1.39
CA GLY A 65 15.11 1.93 -0.99
C GLY A 65 14.22 0.75 -0.61
N VAL A 66 13.01 0.66 -1.20
CA VAL A 66 12.07 -0.43 -0.89
C VAL A 66 12.51 -1.75 -1.53
N SER A 67 12.23 -2.86 -0.85
CA SER A 67 12.59 -4.21 -1.29
C SER A 67 11.82 -4.65 -2.54
N PHE A 68 10.56 -4.22 -2.67
CA PHE A 68 9.78 -4.41 -3.87
C PHE A 68 8.72 -3.33 -4.06
N ARG A 69 8.31 -3.14 -5.31
CA ARG A 69 7.07 -2.45 -5.67
C ARG A 69 6.32 -3.27 -6.70
N VAL A 70 5.03 -3.54 -6.45
CA VAL A 70 4.19 -4.33 -7.35
C VAL A 70 2.86 -3.62 -7.62
N ASN A 71 2.27 -3.91 -8.77
CA ASN A 71 0.97 -3.37 -9.17
C ASN A 71 -0.04 -4.51 -9.35
N LEU A 72 -1.23 -4.38 -8.75
CA LEU A 72 -2.26 -5.43 -8.80
C LEU A 72 -3.20 -5.36 -10.01
N GLN A 73 -3.06 -4.31 -10.83
CA GLN A 73 -3.83 -4.09 -12.06
C GLN A 73 -5.33 -4.20 -11.82
N LEU A 74 -5.80 -3.70 -10.68
CA LEU A 74 -7.22 -3.42 -10.50
C LEU A 74 -7.58 -2.18 -11.34
N PRO A 75 -8.82 -2.06 -11.83
CA PRO A 75 -9.19 -0.91 -12.63
C PRO A 75 -9.21 0.37 -11.79
N ASP A 76 -8.56 1.42 -12.26
CA ASP A 76 -8.69 2.78 -11.74
C ASP A 76 -10.15 3.24 -11.83
N ARG A 77 -10.66 3.91 -10.78
CA ARG A 77 -12.10 4.18 -10.54
C ARG A 77 -12.99 2.93 -10.38
N GLY A 78 -12.38 1.74 -10.45
CA GLY A 78 -13.04 0.44 -10.43
C GLY A 78 -12.59 -0.48 -9.30
N ILE A 79 -11.93 0.05 -8.26
CA ILE A 79 -11.64 -0.72 -7.04
C ILE A 79 -12.98 -1.09 -6.40
N ARG A 80 -13.28 -2.39 -6.37
CA ARG A 80 -14.48 -2.97 -5.77
C ARG A 80 -14.05 -4.05 -4.80
N ILE A 81 -14.76 -4.20 -3.69
CA ILE A 81 -14.52 -5.30 -2.76
C ILE A 81 -15.30 -6.51 -3.27
N ASN A 82 -14.58 -7.43 -3.90
CA ASN A 82 -15.10 -8.69 -4.41
C ASN A 82 -14.05 -9.80 -4.18
N GLU A 83 -14.39 -11.04 -4.51
CA GLU A 83 -13.51 -12.19 -4.26
C GLU A 83 -12.14 -12.04 -4.95
N GLU A 84 -12.11 -11.56 -6.19
CA GLU A 84 -10.87 -11.42 -6.97
C GLU A 84 -9.91 -10.37 -6.37
N SER A 85 -10.42 -9.17 -6.13
CA SER A 85 -9.64 -8.07 -5.54
C SER A 85 -9.15 -8.43 -4.13
N LEU A 86 -10.02 -9.02 -3.31
CA LEU A 86 -9.68 -9.47 -1.96
C LEU A 86 -8.60 -10.56 -2.01
N ALA A 87 -8.73 -11.53 -2.92
CA ALA A 87 -7.73 -12.56 -3.11
C ALA A 87 -6.36 -11.99 -3.54
N LYS A 88 -6.33 -11.00 -4.43
CA LYS A 88 -5.08 -10.33 -4.85
C LYS A 88 -4.37 -9.69 -3.66
N VAL A 89 -5.07 -8.93 -2.82
CA VAL A 89 -4.47 -8.25 -1.66
C VAL A 89 -4.07 -9.26 -0.57
N VAL A 90 -4.92 -10.26 -0.27
CA VAL A 90 -4.58 -11.31 0.71
C VAL A 90 -3.36 -12.11 0.28
N ARG A 91 -3.22 -12.42 -1.01
CA ARG A 91 -2.02 -13.09 -1.56
C ARG A 91 -0.76 -12.30 -1.25
N VAL A 92 -0.76 -11.00 -1.52
CA VAL A 92 0.37 -10.12 -1.18
C VAL A 92 0.69 -10.18 0.30
N ILE A 93 -0.30 -10.02 1.18
CA ILE A 93 -0.11 -10.06 2.64
C ILE A 93 0.49 -11.41 3.08
N ARG A 94 0.03 -12.53 2.52
CA ARG A 94 0.53 -13.86 2.90
C ARG A 94 1.91 -14.19 2.35
N GLU A 95 2.24 -13.71 1.15
CA GLU A 95 3.56 -13.92 0.55
C GLU A 95 4.61 -13.01 1.18
N ALA A 96 4.30 -11.73 1.37
CA ALA A 96 5.19 -10.72 1.93
C ALA A 96 5.32 -10.81 3.47
N ARG A 97 4.34 -11.43 4.13
CA ARG A 97 4.27 -11.64 5.59
C ARG A 97 4.59 -10.41 6.46
N PRO A 98 4.05 -9.21 6.17
CA PRO A 98 4.40 -8.00 6.90
C PRO A 98 3.93 -8.01 8.35
N ARG A 99 4.67 -7.31 9.21
CA ARG A 99 4.23 -7.03 10.58
C ARG A 99 3.31 -5.82 10.62
N LEU A 100 3.57 -4.83 9.76
CA LEU A 100 2.82 -3.59 9.63
C LEU A 100 2.25 -3.43 8.22
N ILE A 101 0.96 -3.11 8.13
CA ILE A 101 0.30 -2.64 6.91
C ILE A 101 0.09 -1.13 7.01
N LEU A 102 0.35 -0.42 5.91
CA LEU A 102 -0.03 0.97 5.72
C LEU A 102 -1.05 1.05 4.57
N ALA A 103 -2.10 1.86 4.72
CA ALA A 103 -3.12 2.08 3.70
C ALA A 103 -3.61 3.55 3.71
N PRO A 104 -4.31 4.04 2.67
CA PRO A 104 -4.91 5.36 2.71
C PRO A 104 -6.01 5.46 3.78
N TYR A 105 -6.15 6.63 4.41
CA TYR A 105 -7.23 6.88 5.37
C TYR A 105 -8.61 6.83 4.69
N TRP A 106 -9.60 6.29 5.39
CA TRP A 106 -10.92 5.98 4.83
C TRP A 106 -11.82 7.20 4.63
N GLU A 107 -11.42 8.39 5.11
CA GLU A 107 -12.04 9.65 4.73
C GLU A 107 -11.09 10.40 3.81
N ASP A 108 -11.40 10.41 2.52
CA ASP A 108 -10.66 11.14 1.49
C ASP A 108 -11.63 11.65 0.43
N ARG A 109 -11.25 12.73 -0.26
CA ARG A 109 -12.03 13.26 -1.39
C ARG A 109 -12.04 12.31 -2.57
N HIS A 110 -10.99 11.50 -2.72
CA HIS A 110 -10.84 10.54 -3.80
C HIS A 110 -11.41 9.18 -3.37
N PRO A 111 -12.52 8.71 -3.92
CA PRO A 111 -13.19 7.53 -3.39
C PRO A 111 -12.42 6.23 -3.66
N ASP A 112 -11.40 6.23 -4.52
CA ASP A 112 -10.52 5.07 -4.65
C ASP A 112 -9.55 4.92 -3.47
N HIS A 113 -9.18 6.01 -2.79
CA HIS A 113 -8.42 5.92 -1.53
C HIS A 113 -9.28 5.23 -0.47
N VAL A 114 -10.57 5.62 -0.39
CA VAL A 114 -11.56 5.00 0.49
C VAL A 114 -11.75 3.52 0.16
N ALA A 115 -11.91 3.19 -1.12
CA ALA A 115 -12.06 1.80 -1.58
C ALA A 115 -10.80 0.95 -1.31
N CYS A 116 -9.61 1.53 -1.52
CA CYS A 116 -8.32 0.91 -1.17
C CYS A 116 -8.26 0.62 0.33
N SER A 117 -8.58 1.61 1.17
CA SER A 117 -8.62 1.49 2.62
C SER A 117 -9.51 0.33 3.08
N GLN A 118 -10.74 0.27 2.55
CA GLN A 118 -11.69 -0.78 2.88
C GLN A 118 -11.21 -2.16 2.40
N LEU A 119 -10.75 -2.27 1.15
CA LEU A 119 -10.25 -3.53 0.60
C LEU A 119 -9.06 -4.08 1.39
N VAL A 120 -8.10 -3.22 1.76
CA VAL A 120 -6.92 -3.62 2.54
C VAL A 120 -7.32 -4.01 3.96
N THR A 121 -8.31 -3.36 4.55
CA THR A 121 -8.85 -3.72 5.88
C THR A 121 -9.53 -5.09 5.86
N GLU A 122 -10.36 -5.37 4.85
CA GLU A 122 -10.97 -6.69 4.65
C GLU A 122 -9.90 -7.78 4.39
N ALA A 123 -8.87 -7.45 3.62
CA ALA A 123 -7.76 -8.34 3.34
C ALA A 123 -6.90 -8.62 4.59
N HIS A 124 -6.68 -7.62 5.45
CA HIS A 124 -6.00 -7.79 6.73
C HIS A 124 -6.70 -8.84 7.59
N PHE A 125 -8.03 -8.75 7.73
CA PHE A 125 -8.82 -9.76 8.45
C PHE A 125 -8.78 -11.13 7.75
N SER A 126 -8.93 -11.16 6.43
CA SER A 126 -9.00 -12.40 5.65
C SER A 126 -7.66 -13.14 5.58
N SER A 127 -6.55 -12.42 5.72
CA SER A 127 -5.20 -12.99 5.64
C SER A 127 -4.90 -14.05 6.70
N ARG A 128 -5.59 -14.02 7.85
CA ARG A 128 -5.49 -15.04 8.91
C ARG A 128 -6.43 -16.24 8.74
N LEU A 129 -7.38 -16.19 7.80
CA LEU A 129 -8.39 -17.24 7.64
C LEU A 129 -7.85 -18.41 6.82
N TYR A 130 -7.60 -19.55 7.47
CA TYR A 130 -7.02 -20.75 6.82
C TYR A 130 -7.82 -21.32 5.64
N LYS A 131 -9.12 -21.03 5.53
CA LYS A 131 -9.96 -21.49 4.40
C LYS A 131 -9.94 -20.55 3.19
N PHE A 132 -9.53 -19.30 3.37
CA PHE A 132 -9.41 -18.34 2.28
C PHE A 132 -8.02 -18.47 1.67
N LEU A 133 -7.88 -18.66 0.35
CA LEU A 133 -6.61 -19.00 -0.33
C LEU A 133 -5.80 -20.10 0.39
N PRO A 134 -6.37 -21.32 0.53
CA PRO A 134 -5.77 -22.39 1.34
C PRO A 134 -4.40 -22.86 0.82
N GLU A 135 -4.03 -22.53 -0.42
CA GLU A 135 -2.72 -22.81 -1.00
C GLU A 135 -1.58 -21.97 -0.42
N LEU A 136 -1.91 -20.87 0.28
CA LEU A 136 -0.92 -20.01 0.96
C LEU A 136 -1.08 -20.10 2.47
N LYS A 137 0.05 -20.28 3.17
CA LYS A 137 0.07 -20.29 4.64
C LYS A 137 -0.53 -18.98 5.18
N PRO A 138 -1.52 -19.04 6.09
CA PRO A 138 -2.09 -17.84 6.71
C PRO A 138 -1.03 -16.98 7.39
N HIS A 139 -1.33 -15.70 7.45
CA HIS A 139 -0.50 -14.70 8.10
C HIS A 139 -1.39 -13.66 8.77
N GLN A 140 -1.00 -13.19 9.94
CA GLN A 140 -1.72 -12.15 10.66
C GLN A 140 -0.76 -10.99 10.91
N PRO A 141 -0.82 -9.92 10.10
CA PRO A 141 -0.10 -8.70 10.39
C PRO A 141 -0.51 -8.15 11.76
N ALA A 142 0.47 -7.69 12.53
CA ALA A 142 0.26 -7.22 13.90
C ALA A 142 -0.47 -5.88 13.95
N LEU A 143 -0.19 -5.01 12.98
CA LEU A 143 -0.69 -3.63 12.93
C LEU A 143 -1.15 -3.25 11.53
N ILE A 144 -2.16 -2.39 11.49
CA ILE A 144 -2.56 -1.63 10.32
C ILE A 144 -2.66 -0.16 10.73
N TYR A 145 -2.00 0.72 9.99
CA TYR A 145 -2.12 2.18 10.14
C TYR A 145 -2.54 2.81 8.83
N TYR A 146 -3.08 4.02 8.95
CA TYR A 146 -3.67 4.74 7.83
C TYR A 146 -2.98 6.09 7.65
N PHE A 147 -2.49 6.38 6.45
CA PHE A 147 -1.86 7.65 6.11
C PHE A 147 -2.84 8.60 5.43
N LEU A 148 -2.57 9.91 5.55
CA LEU A 148 -3.41 10.95 4.99
C LEU A 148 -2.84 11.39 3.64
N ASN A 149 -3.65 11.33 2.57
CA ASN A 149 -3.26 11.85 1.26
C ASN A 149 -3.75 13.30 1.08
N HIS A 150 -5.04 13.54 1.32
CA HIS A 150 -5.63 14.85 1.07
C HIS A 150 -6.20 15.53 2.32
N TYR A 151 -7.11 14.86 3.05
CA TYR A 151 -7.76 15.50 4.19
C TYR A 151 -6.85 15.58 5.41
N GLN A 152 -6.86 16.75 6.03
CA GLN A 152 -6.24 16.97 7.34
C GLN A 152 -7.28 16.66 8.42
N VAL A 153 -7.32 15.41 8.84
CA VAL A 153 -8.01 15.01 10.07
C VAL A 153 -7.04 15.06 11.24
N GLN A 154 -7.58 15.03 12.46
CA GLN A 154 -6.73 14.93 13.65
C GLN A 154 -6.05 13.55 13.66
N ALA A 155 -4.75 13.53 13.38
CA ALA A 155 -3.96 12.30 13.42
C ALA A 155 -3.90 11.72 14.84
N SER A 156 -3.99 10.39 14.96
CA SER A 156 -3.85 9.69 16.25
C SER A 156 -2.41 9.78 16.79
N PHE A 157 -1.44 9.86 15.90
CA PHE A 157 -0.03 10.12 16.21
C PHE A 157 0.64 10.72 14.97
N ILE A 158 1.81 11.30 15.16
CA ILE A 158 2.67 11.81 14.09
C ILE A 158 4.04 11.15 14.19
N VAL A 159 4.71 11.04 13.05
CA VAL A 159 6.10 10.54 12.98
C VAL A 159 6.97 11.68 12.51
N ASP A 160 8.00 12.01 13.30
CA ASP A 160 9.02 12.97 12.87
C ASP A 160 9.81 12.40 11.68
N ILE A 161 9.68 13.07 10.53
CA ILE A 161 10.37 12.79 9.29
C ILE A 161 11.31 13.93 8.89
N SER A 162 11.62 14.88 9.78
CA SER A 162 12.52 16.00 9.46
C SER A 162 13.86 15.56 8.85
N PRO A 163 14.51 14.46 9.29
CA PRO A 163 15.74 13.97 8.65
C PRO A 163 15.56 13.35 7.26
N TYR A 164 14.32 13.12 6.83
CA TYR A 164 13.94 12.38 5.61
C TYR A 164 12.98 13.19 4.72
N PHE A 165 12.94 14.51 4.89
CA PHE A 165 12.00 15.38 4.20
C PHE A 165 12.40 15.69 2.76
N GLU A 166 13.71 15.75 2.50
CA GLU A 166 14.30 15.93 1.15
C GLU A 166 14.43 14.58 0.43
#